data_AF-K2GRY5-F1
#
_entry.id   AF-K2GRY5-F1
#
_cell.length_a   1.000
_cell.length_b   1.000
_cell.length_c   1.000
_cell.angle_alpha   90.00
_cell.angle_beta   90.00
_cell.angle_gamma   90.00
#
_symmetry.space_group_name_H-M   'P 1'
#
loop_
_entity.id
_entity.type
_entity.pdbx_description
1 polymer ?
#
loop_
_entity_poly.entity_id
_entity_poly.type
_entity_poly.pdbx_seq_one_letter_code
_entity_poly.pdbx_strand_id
1 'polypeptide(L)'
;MSENTIICPNCSTKINLDEIAKHKYNEELQKNEEKLKKDFEKREEEIKKEMWIKALDAAEKKKELETKDLTIQLEEFKKKQEESIKNELELRKKTRELEERAKNIELENTRKLDVERKKLEESMNESQKKKEEEMLRKIQEDQWKLLAEKDKQMEILRKSLEEAQRKANQWSQQIQWEIQENELKDILQKNFPLDLIEDVPTGIKWADLIHTVRNHHWHSVWVILWESKNTKTWSGDWIKKLKDDRVIAKADVCVIVSNTMPDWVKHFWLVNEVWVTEFAYF
;
A
#
# COMPACT_ATOMS: atom_id res chain seq x y z
N MET A 1 68.57 125.76 -76.16
CA MET A 1 69.33 126.15 -77.36
C MET A 1 68.32 126.43 -78.46
N SER A 2 68.37 127.64 -79.03
CA SER A 2 67.67 128.09 -80.26
C SER A 2 66.20 127.70 -80.44
N GLU A 3 65.28 128.50 -79.92
CA GLU A 3 63.83 128.38 -80.17
C GLU A 3 63.49 128.84 -81.61
N ASN A 4 63.29 127.86 -82.48
CA ASN A 4 62.93 128.04 -83.89
C ASN A 4 61.44 128.35 -84.01
N THR A 5 61.11 129.64 -83.88
CA THR A 5 59.72 130.14 -83.87
C THR A 5 59.38 130.78 -85.20
N ILE A 6 58.37 130.27 -85.90
CA ILE A 6 57.88 130.84 -87.17
C ILE A 6 56.57 131.59 -86.90
N ILE A 7 56.43 132.80 -87.42
CA ILE A 7 55.26 133.66 -87.26
C ILE A 7 54.38 133.54 -88.51
N CYS A 8 53.11 133.18 -88.32
CA CYS A 8 52.15 133.01 -89.41
C CYS A 8 51.76 134.37 -90.04
N PRO A 9 51.91 134.56 -91.37
CA PRO A 9 51.68 135.86 -92.01
C PRO A 9 50.21 136.28 -92.13
N ASN A 10 49.26 135.45 -91.66
CA ASN A 10 47.82 135.75 -91.77
C ASN A 10 47.13 136.07 -90.43
N CYS A 11 47.76 135.77 -89.28
CA CYS A 11 47.11 135.99 -87.97
C CYS A 11 48.08 136.18 -86.79
N SER A 12 49.36 136.48 -87.06
CA SER A 12 50.36 136.94 -86.06
C SER A 12 50.50 136.12 -84.77
N THR A 13 50.21 134.81 -84.80
CA THR A 13 50.43 133.91 -83.66
C THR A 13 51.76 133.17 -83.81
N LYS A 14 52.51 133.05 -82.71
CA LYS A 14 53.82 132.36 -82.62
C LYS A 14 53.62 130.85 -82.42
N ILE A 15 54.21 130.01 -83.27
CA ILE A 15 54.11 128.55 -83.18
C ILE A 15 55.51 127.95 -82.98
N ASN A 16 55.67 127.11 -81.95
CA ASN A 16 56.93 126.46 -81.56
C ASN A 16 56.92 124.99 -82.03
N LEU A 17 57.88 124.59 -82.87
CA LEU A 17 57.84 123.32 -83.62
C LEU A 17 58.20 122.07 -82.79
N ASP A 18 58.85 122.22 -81.63
CA ASP A 18 59.28 121.09 -80.78
C ASP A 18 58.13 120.42 -79.99
N GLU A 19 57.01 121.12 -79.75
CA GLU A 19 55.85 120.54 -79.04
C GLU A 19 55.03 119.58 -79.93
N ILE A 20 55.02 119.78 -81.25
CA ILE A 20 54.21 118.98 -82.18
C ILE A 20 54.82 117.59 -82.40
N ALA A 21 56.16 117.48 -82.39
CA ALA A 21 56.86 116.20 -82.56
C ALA A 21 56.70 115.26 -81.34
N LYS A 22 56.67 115.81 -80.12
CA LYS A 22 56.44 115.04 -78.88
C LYS A 22 55.01 114.51 -78.78
N HIS A 23 54.01 115.27 -79.24
CA HIS A 23 52.61 114.85 -79.18
C HIS A 23 52.34 113.62 -80.07
N LYS A 24 52.91 113.59 -81.29
CA LYS A 24 52.73 112.45 -82.21
C LYS A 24 53.41 111.17 -81.72
N TYR A 25 54.60 111.27 -81.11
CA TYR A 25 55.30 110.11 -80.55
C TYR A 25 54.57 109.50 -79.34
N ASN A 26 54.02 110.34 -78.46
CA ASN A 26 53.25 109.86 -77.30
C ASN A 26 51.91 109.21 -77.70
N GLU A 27 51.24 109.70 -78.75
CA GLU A 27 50.00 109.08 -79.26
C GLU A 27 50.23 107.68 -79.86
N GLU A 28 51.35 107.44 -80.54
CA GLU A 28 51.69 106.12 -81.08
C GLU A 28 52.07 105.13 -79.96
N LEU A 29 52.76 105.60 -78.92
CA LEU A 29 53.12 104.80 -77.75
C LEU A 29 51.87 104.37 -76.97
N GLN A 30 50.93 105.29 -76.74
CA GLN A 30 49.65 104.98 -76.09
C GLN A 30 48.81 103.97 -76.89
N LYS A 31 48.75 104.10 -78.22
CA LYS A 31 48.02 103.15 -79.08
C LYS A 31 48.63 101.75 -79.06
N ASN A 32 49.95 101.63 -78.97
CA ASN A 32 50.61 100.32 -78.86
C ASN A 32 50.42 99.70 -77.47
N GLU A 33 50.48 100.49 -76.39
CA GLU A 33 50.20 100.00 -75.04
C GLU A 33 48.74 99.52 -74.88
N GLU A 34 47.77 100.23 -75.46
CA GLU A 34 46.36 99.80 -75.45
C GLU A 34 46.11 98.52 -76.25
N LYS A 35 46.77 98.36 -77.42
CA LYS A 35 46.68 97.12 -78.19
C LYS A 35 47.27 95.94 -77.43
N LEU A 36 48.44 96.14 -76.83
CA LEU A 36 49.12 95.10 -76.06
C LEU A 36 48.29 94.68 -74.83
N LYS A 37 47.68 95.63 -74.12
CA LYS A 37 46.76 95.34 -73.01
C LYS A 37 45.54 94.53 -73.46
N LYS A 38 44.90 94.92 -74.57
CA LYS A 38 43.73 94.19 -75.12
C LYS A 38 44.09 92.77 -75.56
N ASP A 39 45.27 92.56 -76.12
CA ASP A 39 45.72 91.22 -76.51
C ASP A 39 46.06 90.36 -75.29
N PHE A 40 46.64 90.94 -74.24
CA PHE A 40 46.86 90.25 -72.96
C PHE A 40 45.54 89.87 -72.27
N GLU A 41 44.56 90.78 -72.23
CA GLU A 41 43.23 90.50 -71.66
C GLU A 41 42.51 89.38 -72.40
N LYS A 42 42.56 89.38 -73.74
CA LYS A 42 42.01 88.28 -74.56
C LYS A 42 42.71 86.95 -74.28
N ARG A 43 44.04 86.95 -74.18
CA ARG A 43 44.82 85.74 -73.87
C ARG A 43 44.49 85.20 -72.48
N GLU A 44 44.33 86.08 -71.48
CA GLU A 44 43.89 85.69 -70.14
C GLU A 44 42.48 85.11 -70.14
N GLU A 45 41.54 85.70 -70.88
CA GLU A 45 40.19 85.17 -71.00
C GLU A 45 40.16 83.80 -71.69
N GLU A 46 40.96 83.60 -72.73
CA GLU A 46 41.11 82.30 -73.41
C GLU A 46 41.70 81.25 -72.47
N ILE A 47 42.77 81.56 -71.73
CA ILE A 47 43.38 80.66 -70.75
C ILE A 47 42.40 80.34 -69.61
N LYS A 48 41.65 81.32 -69.11
CA LYS A 48 40.61 81.12 -68.08
C LYS A 48 39.50 80.21 -68.59
N LYS A 49 39.04 80.39 -69.84
CA LYS A 49 38.04 79.52 -70.46
C LYS A 49 38.56 78.08 -70.64
N GLU A 50 39.79 77.91 -71.09
CA GLU A 50 40.40 76.58 -71.22
C GLU A 50 40.58 75.88 -69.86
N MET A 51 41.05 76.60 -68.83
CA MET A 51 41.16 76.05 -67.47
C MET A 51 39.78 75.70 -66.90
N TRP A 52 38.76 76.50 -67.17
CA TRP A 52 37.39 76.23 -66.74
C TRP A 52 36.83 74.96 -67.39
N ILE A 53 37.02 74.78 -68.70
CA ILE A 53 36.58 73.57 -69.42
C ILE A 53 37.31 72.32 -68.89
N LYS A 54 38.63 72.41 -68.66
CA LYS A 54 39.41 71.30 -68.08
C LYS A 54 38.98 70.97 -66.65
N ALA A 55 38.65 71.98 -65.84
CA ALA A 55 38.15 71.78 -64.48
C ALA A 55 36.75 71.14 -64.48
N LEU A 56 35.88 71.52 -65.42
CA LEU A 56 34.54 70.94 -65.57
C LEU A 56 34.61 69.47 -65.98
N ASP A 57 35.43 69.14 -66.98
CA ASP A 57 35.62 67.75 -67.45
C ASP A 57 36.27 66.86 -66.37
N ALA A 58 37.23 67.39 -65.61
CA ALA A 58 37.80 66.69 -64.46
C ALA A 58 36.78 66.44 -63.34
N ALA A 59 35.91 67.42 -63.06
CA ALA A 59 34.84 67.28 -62.07
C ALA A 59 33.76 66.28 -62.52
N GLU A 60 33.40 66.30 -63.80
CA GLU A 60 32.42 65.39 -64.40
C GLU A 60 32.93 63.95 -64.40
N LYS A 61 34.19 63.72 -64.79
CA LYS A 61 34.85 62.41 -64.69
C LYS A 61 34.94 61.89 -63.26
N LYS A 62 35.27 62.75 -62.29
CA LYS A 62 35.34 62.37 -60.87
C LYS A 62 33.95 61.99 -60.34
N LYS A 63 32.93 62.77 -60.67
CA LYS A 63 31.54 62.49 -60.29
C LYS A 63 31.03 61.21 -60.97
N GLU A 64 31.39 60.97 -62.22
CA GLU A 64 31.03 59.74 -62.93
C GLU A 64 31.66 58.50 -62.29
N LEU A 65 32.94 58.57 -61.90
CA LEU A 65 33.60 57.50 -61.15
C LEU A 65 32.96 57.26 -59.77
N GLU A 66 32.67 58.32 -59.01
CA GLU A 66 31.99 58.23 -57.71
C GLU A 66 30.58 57.64 -57.86
N THR A 67 29.81 58.07 -58.86
CA THR A 67 28.47 57.50 -59.10
C THR A 67 28.54 56.03 -59.50
N LYS A 68 29.50 55.62 -60.33
CA LYS A 68 29.72 54.21 -60.68
C LYS A 68 30.09 53.38 -59.46
N ASP A 69 31.02 53.84 -58.64
CA ASP A 69 31.42 53.14 -57.41
C ASP A 69 30.25 53.02 -56.41
N LEU A 70 29.49 54.10 -56.20
CA LEU A 70 28.28 54.09 -55.37
C LEU A 70 27.21 53.13 -55.92
N THR A 71 27.01 53.05 -57.24
CA THR A 71 26.06 52.09 -57.83
C THR A 71 26.51 50.65 -57.62
N ILE A 72 27.80 50.35 -57.76
CA ILE A 72 28.36 49.01 -57.52
C ILE A 72 28.17 48.62 -56.04
N GLN A 73 28.48 49.52 -55.11
CA GLN A 73 28.28 49.28 -53.68
C GLN A 73 26.80 49.06 -53.35
N LEU A 74 25.88 49.86 -53.93
CA LEU A 74 24.44 49.67 -53.74
C LEU A 74 23.96 48.31 -54.28
N GLU A 75 24.48 47.86 -55.42
CA GLU A 75 24.15 46.56 -56.01
C GLU A 75 24.63 45.41 -55.11
N GLU A 76 25.85 45.51 -54.56
CA GLU A 76 26.40 44.53 -53.61
C GLU A 76 25.64 44.51 -52.28
N PHE A 77 25.29 45.68 -51.74
CA PHE A 77 24.47 45.78 -50.52
C PHE A 77 23.08 45.20 -50.73
N LYS A 78 22.43 45.47 -51.87
CA LYS A 78 21.13 44.86 -52.22
C LYS A 78 21.22 43.34 -52.30
N LYS A 79 22.24 42.79 -52.97
CA LYS A 79 22.45 41.34 -53.04
C LYS A 79 22.66 40.72 -51.66
N LYS A 80 23.50 41.31 -50.81
CA LYS A 80 23.71 40.86 -49.42
C LYS A 80 22.43 40.93 -48.60
N GLN A 81 21.62 41.99 -48.79
CA GLN A 81 20.35 42.14 -48.09
C GLN A 81 19.33 41.08 -48.54
N GLU A 82 19.22 40.80 -49.84
CA GLU A 82 18.36 39.72 -50.35
C GLU A 82 18.80 38.35 -49.84
N GLU A 83 20.10 38.07 -49.79
CA GLU A 83 20.65 36.82 -49.26
C GLU A 83 20.38 36.67 -47.76
N SER A 84 20.55 37.75 -46.98
CA SER A 84 20.20 37.77 -45.56
C SER A 84 18.69 37.55 -45.33
N ILE A 85 17.82 38.17 -46.14
CA ILE A 85 16.36 37.98 -46.06
C ILE A 85 15.99 36.53 -46.40
N LYS A 86 16.62 35.93 -47.42
CA LYS A 86 16.42 34.52 -47.78
C LYS A 86 16.87 33.58 -46.65
N ASN A 87 18.04 33.82 -46.08
CA ASN A 87 18.55 33.03 -44.96
C ASN A 87 17.67 33.17 -43.72
N GLU A 88 17.19 34.38 -43.40
CA GLU A 88 16.26 34.61 -42.29
C GLU A 88 14.92 33.88 -42.52
N LEU A 89 14.37 33.93 -43.73
CA LEU A 89 13.15 33.20 -44.08
C LEU A 89 13.34 31.68 -43.99
N GLU A 90 14.49 31.16 -44.42
CA GLU A 90 14.78 29.73 -44.35
C GLU A 90 14.99 29.27 -42.90
N LEU A 91 15.70 30.05 -42.09
CA LEU A 91 15.84 29.81 -40.65
C LEU A 91 14.48 29.83 -39.96
N ARG A 92 13.62 30.82 -40.25
CA ARG A 92 12.26 30.89 -39.69
C ARG A 92 11.37 29.72 -40.10
N LYS A 93 11.54 29.17 -41.30
CA LYS A 93 10.84 27.95 -41.72
C LYS A 93 11.34 26.74 -40.93
N LYS A 94 12.67 26.57 -40.84
CA LYS A 94 13.30 25.49 -40.07
C LYS A 94 12.91 25.55 -38.59
N THR A 95 12.88 26.72 -37.96
CA THR A 95 12.47 26.85 -36.56
C THR A 95 11.00 26.47 -36.37
N ARG A 96 10.09 26.91 -37.25
CA ARG A 96 8.67 26.50 -37.20
C ARG A 96 8.50 24.99 -37.34
N GLU A 97 9.19 24.37 -38.29
CA GLU A 97 9.15 22.92 -38.46
C GLU A 97 9.70 22.15 -37.25
N LEU A 98 10.75 22.67 -36.61
CA LEU A 98 11.32 22.08 -35.40
C LEU A 98 10.37 22.23 -34.21
N GLU A 99 9.74 23.39 -34.05
CA GLU A 99 8.73 23.62 -33.01
C GLU A 99 7.51 22.71 -33.20
N GLU A 100 7.04 22.54 -34.42
CA GLU A 100 5.92 21.65 -34.73
C GLU A 100 6.28 20.17 -34.51
N ARG A 101 7.48 19.76 -34.90
CA ARG A 101 8.00 18.42 -34.56
C ARG A 101 8.14 18.22 -33.05
N ALA A 102 8.65 19.21 -32.33
CA ALA A 102 8.78 19.14 -30.88
C ALA A 102 7.41 18.98 -30.20
N LYS A 103 6.41 19.77 -30.60
CA LYS A 103 5.03 19.65 -30.11
C LYS A 103 4.41 18.28 -30.43
N ASN A 104 4.63 17.76 -31.63
CA ASN A 104 4.12 16.44 -32.02
C ASN A 104 4.77 15.31 -31.21
N ILE A 105 6.09 15.38 -31.00
CA ILE A 105 6.83 14.41 -30.16
C ILE A 105 6.36 14.50 -28.70
N GLU A 106 6.17 15.70 -28.16
CA GLU A 106 5.67 15.91 -26.81
C GLU A 106 4.25 15.33 -26.64
N LEU A 107 3.38 15.54 -27.63
CA LEU A 107 2.04 14.95 -27.64
C LEU A 107 2.08 13.42 -27.74
N GLU A 108 2.95 12.86 -28.59
CA GLU A 108 3.12 11.41 -28.74
C GLU A 108 3.68 10.77 -27.46
N ASN A 109 4.67 11.40 -26.84
CA ASN A 109 5.24 10.96 -25.56
C ASN A 109 4.19 11.00 -24.45
N THR A 110 3.39 12.07 -24.38
CA THR A 110 2.29 12.17 -23.40
C THR A 110 1.29 11.04 -23.58
N ARG A 111 0.87 10.77 -24.83
CA ARG A 111 -0.03 9.64 -25.14
C ARG A 111 0.58 8.27 -24.80
N LYS A 112 1.86 8.06 -25.07
CA LYS A 112 2.57 6.82 -24.70
C LYS A 112 2.62 6.65 -23.18
N LEU A 113 2.96 7.70 -22.44
CA LEU A 113 2.97 7.71 -20.98
C LEU A 113 1.58 7.42 -20.40
N ASP A 114 0.50 7.97 -20.98
CA ASP A 114 -0.86 7.69 -20.54
C ASP A 114 -1.26 6.21 -20.77
N VAL A 115 -0.88 5.64 -21.92
CA VAL A 115 -1.13 4.22 -22.22
C VAL A 115 -0.33 3.32 -21.27
N GLU A 116 0.93 3.63 -21.01
CA GLU A 116 1.77 2.89 -20.06
C GLU A 116 1.24 3.01 -18.62
N ARG A 117 0.80 4.20 -18.21
CA ARG A 117 0.15 4.41 -16.90
C ARG A 117 -1.10 3.57 -16.75
N LYS A 118 -1.98 3.55 -17.76
CA LYS A 118 -3.19 2.71 -17.75
C LYS A 118 -2.86 1.23 -17.67
N LYS A 119 -1.90 0.74 -18.48
CA LYS A 119 -1.46 -0.66 -18.41
C LYS A 119 -0.86 -1.01 -17.04
N LEU A 120 -0.07 -0.11 -16.47
CA LEU A 120 0.49 -0.29 -15.14
C LEU A 120 -0.62 -0.35 -14.09
N GLU A 121 -1.58 0.57 -14.12
CA GLU A 121 -2.72 0.62 -13.22
C GLU A 121 -3.59 -0.65 -13.33
N GLU A 122 -3.88 -1.12 -14.54
CA GLU A 122 -4.59 -2.38 -14.78
C GLU A 122 -3.82 -3.57 -14.23
N SER A 123 -2.51 -3.67 -14.51
CA SER A 123 -1.66 -4.76 -14.00
C SER A 123 -1.55 -4.77 -12.47
N MET A 124 -1.49 -3.58 -11.87
CA MET A 124 -1.43 -3.41 -10.41
C MET A 124 -2.76 -3.80 -9.78
N ASN A 125 -3.89 -3.35 -10.33
CA ASN A 125 -5.22 -3.74 -9.89
C ASN A 125 -5.45 -5.25 -10.02
N GLU A 126 -5.01 -5.87 -11.11
CA GLU A 126 -5.15 -7.31 -11.32
C GLU A 126 -4.27 -8.10 -10.34
N SER A 127 -3.03 -7.68 -10.12
CA SER A 127 -2.14 -8.24 -9.09
C SER A 127 -2.75 -8.10 -7.69
N GLN A 128 -3.33 -6.94 -7.38
CA GLN A 128 -3.94 -6.67 -6.08
C GLN A 128 -5.18 -7.54 -5.84
N LYS A 129 -6.06 -7.67 -6.84
CA LYS A 129 -7.22 -8.59 -6.78
C LYS A 129 -6.79 -10.04 -6.56
N LYS A 130 -5.78 -10.52 -7.30
CA LYS A 130 -5.26 -11.89 -7.13
C LYS A 130 -4.73 -12.13 -5.72
N LYS A 131 -3.99 -11.16 -5.15
CA LYS A 131 -3.49 -11.24 -3.77
C LYS A 131 -4.62 -11.23 -2.75
N GLU A 132 -5.64 -10.41 -2.96
CA GLU A 132 -6.80 -10.32 -2.08
C GLU A 132 -7.61 -11.62 -2.10
N GLU A 133 -7.87 -12.19 -3.27
CA GLU A 133 -8.52 -13.49 -3.43
C GLU A 133 -7.72 -14.62 -2.76
N GLU A 134 -6.39 -14.66 -2.95
CA GLU A 134 -5.53 -15.65 -2.31
C GLU A 134 -5.53 -15.52 -0.78
N MET A 135 -5.50 -14.27 -0.27
CA MET A 135 -5.57 -13.98 1.16
C MET A 135 -6.91 -14.41 1.76
N LEU A 136 -8.02 -14.09 1.09
CA LEU A 136 -9.37 -14.53 1.47
C LEU A 136 -9.47 -16.06 1.51
N ARG A 137 -8.90 -16.74 0.51
CA ARG A 137 -8.92 -18.21 0.46
C ARG A 137 -8.11 -18.83 1.61
N LYS A 138 -6.93 -18.29 1.91
CA LYS A 138 -6.12 -18.71 3.07
C LYS A 138 -6.85 -18.50 4.40
N ILE A 139 -7.50 -17.35 4.57
CA ILE A 139 -8.30 -17.05 5.77
C ILE A 139 -9.44 -18.07 5.92
N GLN A 140 -10.16 -18.39 4.84
CA GLN A 140 -11.22 -19.40 4.87
C GLN A 140 -10.68 -20.80 5.18
N GLU A 141 -9.57 -21.21 4.57
CA GLU A 141 -8.92 -22.49 4.85
C GLU A 141 -8.48 -22.61 6.31
N ASP A 142 -7.91 -21.54 6.89
CA ASP A 142 -7.47 -21.53 8.28
C ASP A 142 -8.65 -21.50 9.26
N GLN A 143 -9.72 -20.76 8.95
CA GLN A 143 -10.97 -20.81 9.73
C GLN A 143 -11.59 -22.20 9.70
N TRP A 144 -11.63 -22.85 8.54
CA TRP A 144 -12.13 -24.23 8.41
C TRP A 144 -11.32 -25.21 9.25
N LYS A 145 -9.98 -25.13 9.19
CA LYS A 145 -9.10 -25.99 10.01
C LYS A 145 -9.34 -25.76 11.50
N LEU A 146 -9.45 -24.51 11.94
CA LEU A 146 -9.72 -24.16 13.33
C LEU A 146 -11.07 -24.71 13.81
N LEU A 147 -12.12 -24.57 13.00
CA LEU A 147 -13.44 -25.13 13.30
C LEU A 147 -13.39 -26.66 13.40
N ALA A 148 -12.75 -27.33 12.44
CA ALA A 148 -12.62 -28.79 12.46
C ALA A 148 -11.81 -29.29 13.67
N GLU A 149 -10.79 -28.56 14.11
CA GLU A 149 -10.04 -28.87 15.33
C GLU A 149 -10.91 -28.71 16.58
N LYS A 150 -11.69 -27.62 16.65
CA LYS A 150 -12.63 -27.38 17.76
C LYS A 150 -13.72 -28.44 17.82
N ASP A 151 -14.28 -28.86 16.69
CA ASP A 151 -15.29 -29.92 16.64
C ASP A 151 -14.73 -31.25 17.15
N LYS A 152 -13.50 -31.61 16.75
CA LYS A 152 -12.81 -32.80 17.27
C LYS A 152 -12.56 -32.69 18.78
N GLN A 153 -12.11 -31.53 19.27
CA GLN A 153 -11.93 -31.30 20.71
C GLN A 153 -13.25 -31.45 21.47
N MET A 154 -14.34 -30.87 20.95
CA MET A 154 -15.68 -30.98 21.53
C MET A 154 -16.17 -32.42 21.59
N GLU A 155 -15.90 -33.22 20.54
CA GLU A 155 -16.31 -34.62 20.54
C GLU A 155 -15.49 -35.48 21.52
N ILE A 156 -14.19 -35.25 21.62
CA ILE A 156 -13.34 -35.91 22.63
C ILE A 156 -13.83 -35.57 24.04
N LEU A 157 -14.11 -34.29 24.30
CA LEU A 157 -14.61 -33.83 25.61
C LEU A 157 -15.97 -34.44 25.95
N ARG A 158 -16.89 -34.53 24.98
CA ARG A 158 -18.20 -35.17 25.18
C ARG A 158 -18.06 -36.65 25.57
N LYS A 159 -17.22 -37.41 24.86
CA LYS A 159 -16.97 -38.83 25.17
C LYS A 159 -16.35 -39.00 26.56
N SER A 160 -15.37 -38.16 26.92
CA SER A 160 -14.77 -38.19 28.25
C SER A 160 -15.77 -37.87 29.36
N LEU A 161 -16.70 -36.92 29.13
CA LEU A 161 -17.74 -36.59 30.10
C LEU A 161 -18.75 -37.73 30.27
N GLU A 162 -19.17 -38.38 29.18
CA GLU A 162 -20.06 -39.55 29.25
C GLU A 162 -19.42 -40.72 30.01
N GLU A 163 -18.15 -41.01 29.75
CA GLU A 163 -17.41 -42.05 30.47
C GLU A 163 -17.24 -41.72 31.96
N ALA A 164 -16.90 -40.46 32.28
CA ALA A 164 -16.77 -40.01 33.67
C ALA A 164 -18.12 -40.11 34.41
N GLN A 165 -19.22 -39.67 33.77
CA GLN A 165 -20.55 -39.77 34.33
C GLN A 165 -20.96 -41.23 34.57
N ARG A 166 -20.67 -42.13 33.62
CA ARG A 166 -20.96 -43.55 33.77
C ARG A 166 -20.18 -44.17 34.94
N LYS A 167 -18.90 -43.86 35.07
CA LYS A 167 -18.06 -44.32 36.20
C LYS A 167 -18.58 -43.77 37.53
N ALA A 168 -18.88 -42.48 37.60
CA ALA A 168 -19.42 -41.86 38.82
C ALA A 168 -20.74 -42.52 39.27
N ASN A 169 -21.64 -42.81 38.32
CA ASN A 169 -22.89 -43.50 38.61
C ASN A 169 -22.68 -44.94 39.11
N GLN A 170 -21.71 -45.68 38.56
CA GLN A 170 -21.37 -47.04 39.02
C GLN A 170 -20.76 -47.03 40.43
N TRP A 171 -19.83 -46.11 40.70
CA TRP A 171 -19.23 -45.93 42.02
C TRP A 171 -20.27 -45.54 43.07
N SER A 172 -21.20 -44.63 42.73
CA SER A 172 -22.29 -44.25 43.64
C SER A 172 -23.16 -45.45 44.04
N GLN A 173 -23.48 -46.35 43.11
CA GLN A 173 -24.24 -47.56 43.41
C GLN A 173 -23.46 -48.55 44.28
N GLN A 174 -22.17 -48.76 44.02
CA GLN A 174 -21.35 -49.67 44.81
C GLN A 174 -21.14 -49.16 46.25
N ILE A 175 -20.86 -47.85 46.40
CA ILE A 175 -20.73 -47.20 47.71
C ILE A 175 -22.04 -47.33 48.51
N GLN A 176 -23.19 -47.26 47.85
CA GLN A 176 -24.49 -47.40 48.52
C GLN A 176 -24.70 -48.81 49.12
N TRP A 177 -24.20 -49.88 48.48
CA TRP A 177 -24.25 -51.24 49.03
C TRP A 177 -23.27 -51.42 50.19
N GLU A 178 -22.02 -50.95 50.03
CA GLU A 178 -20.98 -51.07 51.06
C GLU A 178 -21.34 -50.30 52.34
N ILE A 179 -22.01 -49.15 52.24
CA ILE A 179 -22.46 -48.38 53.42
C ILE A 179 -23.50 -49.19 54.21
N GLN A 180 -24.42 -49.87 53.53
CA GLN A 180 -25.54 -50.55 54.19
C GLN A 180 -25.13 -51.86 54.88
N GLU A 181 -24.21 -52.61 54.28
CA GLU A 181 -23.63 -53.81 54.91
C GLU A 181 -22.85 -53.42 56.18
N ASN A 182 -22.05 -52.35 56.10
CA ASN A 182 -21.34 -51.82 57.26
C ASN A 182 -22.29 -51.28 58.33
N GLU A 183 -23.40 -50.62 57.95
CA GLU A 183 -24.40 -50.12 58.89
C GLU A 183 -25.07 -51.26 59.67
N LEU A 184 -25.44 -52.37 59.01
CA LEU A 184 -26.00 -53.55 59.67
C LEU A 184 -25.01 -54.15 60.68
N LYS A 185 -23.74 -54.29 60.28
CA LYS A 185 -22.67 -54.80 61.14
C LYS A 185 -22.46 -53.91 62.37
N ASP A 186 -22.40 -52.60 62.17
CA ASP A 186 -22.22 -51.61 63.23
C ASP A 186 -23.39 -51.62 64.23
N ILE A 187 -24.63 -51.74 63.76
CA ILE A 187 -25.83 -51.81 64.62
C ILE A 187 -25.80 -53.07 65.47
N LEU A 188 -25.51 -54.23 64.86
CA LEU A 188 -25.45 -55.50 65.58
C LEU A 188 -24.33 -55.49 66.63
N GLN A 189 -23.14 -54.95 66.30
CA GLN A 189 -22.03 -54.87 67.25
C GLN A 189 -22.33 -53.93 68.43
N LYS A 190 -23.05 -52.83 68.20
CA LYS A 190 -23.48 -51.90 69.25
C LYS A 190 -24.51 -52.53 70.18
N ASN A 191 -25.50 -53.24 69.63
CA ASN A 191 -26.58 -53.84 70.42
C ASN A 191 -26.16 -55.13 71.12
N PHE A 192 -25.20 -55.88 70.57
CA PHE A 192 -24.74 -57.16 71.13
C PHE A 192 -23.20 -57.21 71.33
N PRO A 193 -22.64 -56.48 72.30
CA PRO A 193 -21.19 -56.39 72.48
C PRO A 193 -20.48 -57.69 72.89
N LEU A 194 -21.21 -58.66 73.46
CA LEU A 194 -20.66 -59.95 73.89
C LEU A 194 -20.64 -60.99 72.76
N ASP A 195 -21.38 -60.73 71.69
CA ASP A 195 -21.51 -61.64 70.57
C ASP A 195 -20.42 -61.42 69.53
N LEU A 196 -20.18 -62.43 68.70
CA LEU A 196 -19.20 -62.36 67.62
C LEU A 196 -19.93 -62.17 66.29
N ILE A 197 -19.69 -61.03 65.63
CA ILE A 197 -20.29 -60.70 64.33
C ILE A 197 -19.17 -60.63 63.30
N GLU A 198 -19.20 -61.56 62.35
CA GLU A 198 -18.17 -61.75 61.33
C GLU A 198 -18.80 -61.75 59.93
N ASP A 199 -18.00 -61.38 58.94
CA ASP A 199 -18.40 -61.52 57.54
C ASP A 199 -18.39 -62.99 57.14
N VAL A 200 -19.25 -63.38 56.20
CA VAL A 200 -19.36 -64.79 55.81
C VAL A 200 -18.05 -65.34 55.21
N PRO A 201 -17.63 -66.56 55.59
CA PRO A 201 -16.44 -67.21 55.04
C PRO A 201 -16.63 -67.60 53.56
N THR A 202 -15.52 -67.75 52.85
CA THR A 202 -15.47 -68.08 51.42
C THR A 202 -16.16 -69.42 51.14
N GLY A 203 -17.41 -69.39 50.67
CA GLY A 203 -18.22 -70.59 50.41
C GLY A 203 -19.73 -70.35 50.54
N ILE A 204 -20.13 -69.41 51.39
CA ILE A 204 -21.50 -68.90 51.51
C ILE A 204 -21.64 -67.74 50.52
N LYS A 205 -22.72 -67.73 49.71
CA LYS A 205 -22.83 -66.83 48.56
C LYS A 205 -23.89 -65.74 48.71
N TRP A 206 -24.84 -65.93 49.61
CA TRP A 206 -26.06 -65.14 49.74
C TRP A 206 -26.40 -64.82 51.20
N ALA A 207 -25.43 -64.84 52.09
CA ALA A 207 -25.59 -64.24 53.40
C ALA A 207 -24.48 -63.21 53.57
N ASP A 208 -24.77 -62.14 54.29
CA ASP A 208 -23.83 -61.03 54.45
C ASP A 208 -23.01 -61.24 55.73
N LEU A 209 -23.67 -61.58 56.85
CA LEU A 209 -23.03 -61.66 58.17
C LEU A 209 -23.41 -62.95 58.91
N ILE A 210 -22.45 -63.45 59.69
CA ILE A 210 -22.66 -64.51 60.68
C ILE A 210 -22.56 -63.89 62.07
N HIS A 211 -23.62 -64.04 62.84
CA HIS A 211 -23.71 -63.58 64.22
C HIS A 211 -23.75 -64.78 65.15
N THR A 212 -22.64 -65.01 65.84
CA THR A 212 -22.52 -66.06 66.86
C THR A 212 -22.85 -65.47 68.22
N VAL A 213 -24.02 -65.87 68.73
CA VAL A 213 -24.51 -65.47 70.05
C VAL A 213 -23.75 -66.22 71.14
N ARG A 214 -23.18 -65.48 72.09
CA ARG A 214 -22.38 -66.02 73.19
C ARG A 214 -23.08 -65.82 74.52
N ASN A 215 -22.96 -66.80 75.41
CA ASN A 215 -23.42 -66.62 76.79
C ASN A 215 -22.43 -65.75 77.60
N HIS A 216 -22.79 -65.42 78.84
CA HIS A 216 -21.95 -64.67 79.78
C HIS A 216 -20.59 -65.32 80.09
N HIS A 217 -20.39 -66.58 79.71
CA HIS A 217 -19.13 -67.33 79.84
C HIS A 217 -18.37 -67.43 78.51
N TRP A 218 -18.78 -66.68 77.47
CA TRP A 218 -18.19 -66.65 76.12
C TRP A 218 -18.34 -67.94 75.30
N HIS A 219 -19.24 -68.84 75.71
CA HIS A 219 -19.54 -70.04 74.94
C HIS A 219 -20.56 -69.70 73.86
N SER A 220 -20.30 -70.12 72.62
CA SER A 220 -21.26 -69.99 71.50
C SER A 220 -22.48 -70.86 71.76
N VAL A 221 -23.67 -70.25 71.74
CA VAL A 221 -24.95 -70.94 72.00
C VAL A 221 -25.83 -71.00 70.77
N TRP A 222 -25.87 -69.93 69.98
CA TRP A 222 -26.66 -69.85 68.75
C TRP A 222 -25.86 -69.20 67.64
N VAL A 223 -26.12 -69.61 66.39
CA VAL A 223 -25.59 -68.96 65.20
C VAL A 223 -26.76 -68.41 64.38
N ILE A 224 -26.76 -67.10 64.19
CA ILE A 224 -27.74 -66.37 63.38
C ILE A 224 -27.07 -65.95 62.07
N LEU A 225 -27.70 -66.30 60.96
CA LEU A 225 -27.26 -65.91 59.62
C LEU A 225 -28.09 -64.71 59.15
N TRP A 226 -27.42 -63.61 58.88
CA TRP A 226 -28.05 -62.35 58.47
C TRP A 226 -27.84 -62.09 56.98
N GLU A 227 -28.91 -61.69 56.33
CA GLU A 227 -28.92 -61.27 54.93
C GLU A 227 -29.58 -59.92 54.80
N SER A 228 -28.92 -58.98 54.15
CA SER A 228 -29.38 -57.63 53.93
C SER A 228 -29.82 -57.46 52.47
N LYS A 229 -31.01 -56.87 52.26
CA LYS A 229 -31.55 -56.65 50.92
C LYS A 229 -32.13 -55.26 50.79
N ASN A 230 -31.57 -54.51 49.84
CA ASN A 230 -32.07 -53.19 49.48
C ASN A 230 -32.55 -53.18 48.04
N THR A 231 -33.74 -53.73 47.84
CA THR A 231 -34.36 -53.73 46.52
C THR A 231 -35.79 -53.21 46.63
N LYS A 232 -36.32 -52.73 45.50
CA LYS A 232 -37.68 -52.19 45.41
C LYS A 232 -38.76 -53.27 45.29
N THR A 233 -38.38 -54.54 45.20
CA THR A 233 -39.31 -55.63 44.95
C THR A 233 -38.86 -56.86 45.70
N TRP A 234 -39.74 -57.40 46.55
CA TRP A 234 -39.50 -58.64 47.26
C TRP A 234 -39.36 -59.82 46.30
N SER A 235 -38.36 -60.69 46.52
CA SER A 235 -38.27 -61.98 45.84
C SER A 235 -38.27 -63.14 46.83
N GLY A 236 -39.21 -64.06 46.66
CA GLY A 236 -39.28 -65.29 47.48
C GLY A 236 -38.09 -66.22 47.30
N ASP A 237 -37.26 -66.02 46.28
CA ASP A 237 -36.04 -66.81 46.07
C ASP A 237 -34.92 -66.47 47.07
N TRP A 238 -34.96 -65.29 47.71
CA TRP A 238 -33.99 -64.95 48.77
C TRP A 238 -34.10 -65.92 49.94
N ILE A 239 -35.33 -66.29 50.31
CA ILE A 239 -35.59 -67.27 51.39
C ILE A 239 -34.94 -68.62 51.04
N LYS A 240 -35.12 -69.09 49.80
CA LYS A 240 -34.57 -70.39 49.37
C LYS A 240 -33.05 -70.38 49.42
N LYS A 241 -32.43 -69.33 48.90
CA LYS A 241 -30.97 -69.16 48.87
C LYS A 241 -30.37 -69.07 50.27
N LEU A 242 -31.00 -68.30 51.16
CA LEU A 242 -30.54 -68.18 52.54
C LEU A 242 -30.69 -69.50 53.31
N LYS A 243 -31.70 -70.31 53.00
CA LYS A 243 -31.83 -71.67 53.56
C LYS A 243 -30.72 -72.62 53.09
N ASP A 244 -30.31 -72.54 51.83
CA ASP A 244 -29.18 -73.33 51.33
C ASP A 244 -27.90 -72.94 52.09
N ASP A 245 -27.68 -71.63 52.28
CA ASP A 245 -26.54 -71.10 53.03
C ASP A 245 -26.60 -71.44 54.53
N ARG A 246 -27.80 -71.52 55.12
CA ARG A 246 -28.00 -71.99 56.51
C ARG A 246 -27.39 -73.36 56.75
N VAL A 247 -27.56 -74.29 55.80
CA VAL A 247 -27.05 -75.66 55.91
C VAL A 247 -25.52 -75.67 55.90
N ILE A 248 -24.92 -74.83 55.06
CA ILE A 248 -23.45 -74.70 54.92
C ILE A 248 -22.87 -74.04 56.17
N ALA A 249 -23.49 -72.95 56.62
CA ALA A 249 -23.08 -72.18 57.80
C ALA A 249 -23.37 -72.88 59.13
N LYS A 250 -24.17 -73.96 59.11
CA LYS A 250 -24.75 -74.61 60.30
C LYS A 250 -25.45 -73.60 61.22
N ALA A 251 -26.13 -72.63 60.62
CA ALA A 251 -26.83 -71.59 61.34
C ALA A 251 -28.15 -72.11 61.91
N ASP A 252 -28.40 -71.76 63.16
CA ASP A 252 -29.62 -72.15 63.86
C ASP A 252 -30.82 -71.30 63.41
N VAL A 253 -30.58 -70.02 63.13
CA VAL A 253 -31.60 -69.03 62.75
C VAL A 253 -31.16 -68.26 61.51
N CYS A 254 -32.11 -67.94 60.63
CA CYS A 254 -31.89 -67.07 59.48
C CYS A 254 -32.75 -65.82 59.58
N VAL A 255 -32.15 -64.66 59.29
CA VAL A 255 -32.82 -63.37 59.30
C VAL A 255 -32.52 -62.63 58.00
N ILE A 256 -33.56 -62.13 57.35
CA ILE A 256 -33.48 -61.22 56.20
C ILE A 256 -33.94 -59.85 56.67
N VAL A 257 -33.05 -58.86 56.54
CA VAL A 257 -33.37 -57.45 56.75
C VAL A 257 -33.60 -56.82 55.38
N SER A 258 -34.82 -56.33 55.12
CA SER A 258 -35.19 -55.77 53.82
C SER A 258 -36.12 -54.58 53.94
N ASN A 259 -35.91 -53.57 53.09
CA ASN A 259 -36.81 -52.40 52.98
C ASN A 259 -38.11 -52.70 52.23
N THR A 260 -38.17 -53.81 51.50
CA THR A 260 -39.39 -54.28 50.85
C THR A 260 -39.69 -55.69 51.30
N MET A 261 -40.96 -55.99 51.50
CA MET A 261 -41.45 -57.26 52.03
C MET A 261 -42.75 -57.63 51.31
N PRO A 262 -43.25 -58.87 51.45
CA PRO A 262 -44.56 -59.23 50.94
C PRO A 262 -45.68 -58.39 51.57
N ASP A 263 -46.74 -58.10 50.81
CA ASP A 263 -47.85 -57.22 51.24
C ASP A 263 -48.53 -57.63 52.57
N TRP A 264 -48.39 -58.90 52.97
CA TRP A 264 -48.96 -59.43 54.22
C TRP A 264 -48.02 -59.31 55.45
N VAL A 265 -46.75 -58.93 55.26
CA VAL A 265 -45.76 -58.76 56.33
C VAL A 265 -45.66 -57.28 56.67
N LYS A 266 -45.86 -56.92 57.95
CA LYS A 266 -45.86 -55.51 58.38
C LYS A 266 -44.50 -54.99 58.81
N HIS A 267 -43.83 -55.64 59.78
CA HIS A 267 -42.55 -55.17 60.32
C HIS A 267 -41.59 -56.32 60.69
N PHE A 268 -42.15 -57.40 61.22
CA PHE A 268 -41.40 -58.60 61.62
C PHE A 268 -42.30 -59.82 61.47
N TRP A 269 -41.87 -60.81 60.68
CA TRP A 269 -42.63 -62.04 60.51
C TRP A 269 -41.75 -63.23 60.16
N LEU A 270 -42.20 -64.43 60.52
CA LEU A 270 -41.56 -65.68 60.13
C LEU A 270 -42.15 -66.14 58.79
N VAL A 271 -41.37 -66.02 57.71
CA VAL A 271 -41.77 -66.46 56.37
C VAL A 271 -40.98 -67.71 56.01
N ASN A 272 -41.66 -68.85 55.94
CA ASN A 272 -41.05 -70.15 55.63
C ASN A 272 -39.79 -70.40 56.50
N GLU A 273 -39.89 -70.30 57.83
CA GLU A 273 -38.77 -70.55 58.78
C GLU A 273 -37.60 -69.56 58.71
N VAL A 274 -37.72 -68.47 57.96
CA VAL A 274 -36.76 -67.37 57.94
C VAL A 274 -37.44 -66.12 58.50
N TRP A 275 -36.78 -65.44 59.43
CA TRP A 275 -37.28 -64.17 59.96
C TRP A 275 -37.06 -63.08 58.94
N VAL A 276 -38.10 -62.29 58.66
CA VAL A 276 -38.03 -61.16 57.75
C VAL A 276 -38.40 -59.91 58.51
N THR A 277 -37.55 -58.88 58.43
CA THR A 277 -37.73 -57.62 59.15
C THR A 277 -37.27 -56.42 58.36
N GLU A 278 -37.76 -55.23 58.74
CA GLU A 278 -37.35 -53.96 58.16
C GLU A 278 -36.14 -53.38 58.89
N PHE A 279 -35.34 -52.56 58.20
CA PHE A 279 -34.18 -51.90 58.80
C PHE A 279 -34.53 -51.01 60.02
N ALA A 280 -35.78 -50.56 60.12
CA ALA A 280 -36.24 -49.68 61.19
C ALA A 280 -36.63 -50.41 62.50
N TYR A 281 -36.77 -51.75 62.48
CA TYR A 281 -37.44 -52.51 63.55
C TYR A 281 -36.66 -53.73 64.06
N PHE A 282 -35.37 -53.88 63.69
CA PHE A 282 -34.51 -54.96 64.16
C PHE A 282 -33.54 -54.52 65.27
#